data_AF-X1UA17-F1
#
_entry.id   AF-X1UA17-F1
#
_cell.length_a   1.000
_cell.length_b   1.000
_cell.length_c   1.000
_cell.angle_alpha   90.00
_cell.angle_beta   90.00
_cell.angle_gamma   90.00
#
_symmetry.space_group_name_H-M   'P 1'
#
loop_
_entity.id
_entity.type
_entity.pdbx_description
1 polymer ?
#
loop_
_entity_poly.entity_id
_entity_poly.type
_entity_poly.pdbx_seq_one_letter_code
_entity_poly.pdbx_strand_id
1 'polypeptide(L)'
;GLFGYPRSLRGITLPRAIAFTAALYSVGLPPEILGLNALTRDDIKFIQSVYLNCTDDLRDALQYLNPDTPYLTKELSRTIKDFPVDFEVNKQHKELTDNILKSLKGDKAWMEESVLRAANIRRFLG
;
A
#
# COMPACT_ATOMS: atom_id res chain seq x y z
N GLY A 1 -15.25 13.36 17.94
CA GLY A 1 -13.86 13.38 18.42
C GLY A 1 -13.45 14.82 18.64
N LEU A 2 -13.13 15.19 19.88
CA LEU A 2 -13.02 16.57 20.37
C LEU A 2 -11.68 17.27 20.08
N PHE A 3 -10.89 16.74 19.14
CA PHE A 3 -9.63 17.34 18.68
C PHE A 3 -9.54 17.20 17.16
N GLY A 4 -10.18 18.13 16.44
CA GLY A 4 -10.07 18.20 15.00
C GLY A 4 -8.80 18.96 14.62
N TYR A 5 -7.72 18.24 14.31
CA TYR A 5 -6.61 18.85 13.59
C TYR A 5 -7.14 19.46 12.27
N PRO A 6 -6.66 20.64 11.85
CA PRO A 6 -7.06 21.23 10.58
C PRO A 6 -6.77 20.23 9.46
N ARG A 7 -7.83 19.74 8.81
CA ARG A 7 -7.73 18.77 7.70
C ARG A 7 -7.32 19.42 6.38
N SER A 8 -7.18 20.75 6.35
CA SER A 8 -6.72 21.49 5.19
C SER A 8 -5.35 22.06 5.50
N LEU A 9 -4.33 21.58 4.77
CA LEU A 9 -2.99 22.14 4.80
C LEU A 9 -2.61 22.50 3.37
N ARG A 10 -2.30 23.77 3.11
CA ARG A 10 -1.90 24.28 1.77
C ARG A 10 -2.86 23.84 0.63
N GLY A 11 -4.17 23.86 0.87
CA GLY A 11 -5.18 23.52 -0.15
C GLY A 11 -5.43 22.02 -0.34
N ILE A 12 -4.69 21.14 0.35
CA ILE A 12 -4.91 19.70 0.32
C ILE A 12 -5.79 19.31 1.50
N THR A 13 -6.90 18.62 1.24
CA THR A 13 -7.72 18.01 2.28
C THR A 13 -7.17 16.62 2.59
N LEU A 14 -6.60 16.43 3.78
CA LEU A 14 -6.07 15.14 4.20
C LEU A 14 -7.22 14.13 4.37
N PRO A 15 -7.16 12.97 3.70
CA PRO A 15 -8.13 11.90 3.90
C PRO A 15 -8.01 11.31 5.31
N ARG A 16 -9.07 10.63 5.77
CA ARG A 16 -8.98 9.81 6.99
C ARG A 16 -8.02 8.65 6.73
N ALA A 17 -7.33 8.16 7.76
CA ALA A 17 -6.39 7.04 7.66
C ALA A 17 -7.00 5.83 6.93
N ILE A 18 -8.19 5.38 7.34
CA ILE A 18 -8.89 4.24 6.70
C ILE A 18 -9.10 4.47 5.19
N ALA A 19 -9.54 5.67 4.80
CA ALA A 19 -9.78 5.97 3.39
C ALA A 19 -8.47 6.05 2.59
N PHE A 20 -7.41 6.53 3.22
CA PHE A 20 -6.07 6.59 2.63
C PHE A 20 -5.50 5.19 2.40
N THR A 21 -5.51 4.35 3.43
CA THR A 21 -5.09 2.94 3.36
C THR A 21 -5.90 2.16 2.32
N ALA A 22 -7.23 2.31 2.34
CA ALA A 22 -8.11 1.64 1.40
C ALA A 22 -7.78 1.99 -0.05
N ALA A 23 -7.59 3.28 -0.35
CA ALA A 23 -7.24 3.74 -1.68
C ALA A 23 -5.89 3.20 -2.15
N LEU A 24 -4.88 3.23 -1.28
CA LEU A 24 -3.53 2.76 -1.56
C LEU A 24 -3.47 1.26 -1.86
N TYR A 25 -4.05 0.43 -1.00
CA TYR A 25 -4.15 -1.00 -1.26
C TYR A 25 -5.01 -1.30 -2.50
N SER A 26 -6.05 -0.53 -2.78
CA SER A 26 -6.87 -0.70 -4.00
C SER A 26 -6.14 -0.40 -5.30
N VAL A 27 -5.13 0.48 -5.29
CA VAL A 27 -4.23 0.69 -6.45
C VAL A 27 -3.01 -0.25 -6.42
N GLY A 28 -2.99 -1.20 -5.48
CA GLY A 28 -1.91 -2.18 -5.33
C GLY A 28 -0.61 -1.57 -4.83
N LEU A 29 -0.66 -0.49 -4.04
CA LEU A 29 0.50 0.14 -3.43
C LEU A 29 0.30 0.21 -1.91
N PRO A 30 0.69 -0.82 -1.14
CA PRO A 30 0.54 -0.82 0.32
C PRO A 30 1.18 0.43 0.95
N PRO A 31 0.55 1.11 1.92
CA PRO A 31 1.14 2.27 2.59
C PRO A 31 2.42 1.95 3.37
N GLU A 32 2.61 0.72 3.83
CA GLU A 32 3.74 0.27 4.65
C GLU A 32 5.07 0.37 3.90
N ILE A 33 5.04 0.28 2.57
CA ILE A 33 6.24 0.40 1.75
C ILE A 33 6.61 1.87 1.46
N LEU A 34 5.72 2.83 1.74
CA LEU A 34 6.01 4.22 1.50
C LEU A 34 7.13 4.71 2.43
N GLY A 35 8.16 5.32 1.86
CA GLY A 35 9.30 5.85 2.61
C GLY A 35 10.40 4.82 2.91
N LEU A 36 10.23 3.54 2.55
CA LEU A 36 11.31 2.56 2.67
C LEU A 36 12.56 3.00 1.89
N ASN A 37 12.38 3.64 0.73
CA ASN A 37 13.47 4.14 -0.10
C ASN A 37 14.28 5.29 0.55
N ALA A 38 13.77 5.89 1.63
CA ALA A 38 14.49 6.93 2.38
C ALA A 38 15.39 6.35 3.49
N LEU A 39 15.27 5.05 3.80
CA LEU A 39 16.00 4.40 4.87
C LEU A 39 17.37 3.91 4.38
N THR A 40 18.40 4.12 5.19
CA THR A 40 19.72 3.51 4.99
C THR A 40 19.73 2.08 5.53
N ARG A 41 20.80 1.33 5.20
CA ARG A 41 20.99 -0.04 5.73
C ARG A 41 21.09 -0.06 7.26
N ASP A 42 21.68 0.98 7.86
CA ASP A 42 21.81 1.06 9.32
C ASP A 42 20.47 1.40 9.97
N ASP A 43 19.64 2.22 9.33
CA ASP A 43 18.27 2.49 9.79
C ASP A 43 17.42 1.21 9.77
N ILE A 44 17.51 0.40 8.70
CA ILE A 44 16.79 -0.88 8.60
C ILE A 44 17.21 -1.82 9.73
N LYS A 45 18.52 -1.97 9.98
CA LYS A 45 19.02 -2.82 11.07
C LYS A 45 18.54 -2.33 12.44
N PHE A 46 18.50 -1.01 12.64
CA PHE A 46 17.99 -0.43 13.87
C PHE A 46 16.49 -0.68 14.05
N ILE A 47 15.68 -0.48 13.01
CA ILE A 47 14.24 -0.76 13.06
C ILE A 47 14.01 -2.24 13.36
N GLN A 48 14.76 -3.15 12.75
CA GLN A 48 14.65 -4.58 13.02
C GLN A 48 15.05 -4.96 14.45
N SER A 49 15.92 -4.19 15.12
CA SER A 49 16.32 -4.49 16.50
C SER A 49 15.31 -3.97 17.53
N VAL A 50 14.55 -2.93 17.20
CA VAL A 50 13.56 -2.31 18.09
C VAL A 50 12.14 -2.81 17.81
N TYR A 51 11.82 -3.06 16.54
CA TYR A 51 10.52 -3.51 16.08
C TYR A 51 10.55 -4.97 15.62
N LEU A 52 10.23 -5.87 16.55
CA LEU A 52 10.33 -7.32 16.36
C LEU A 52 9.56 -7.83 15.14
N ASN A 53 8.36 -7.27 14.88
CA ASN A 53 7.46 -7.74 13.83
C ASN A 53 7.62 -6.98 12.50
N CYS A 54 8.63 -6.11 12.37
CA CYS A 54 8.80 -5.28 11.17
C CYS A 54 8.82 -6.09 9.87
N THR A 55 9.59 -7.18 9.89
CA THR A 55 9.76 -8.08 8.74
C THR A 55 8.46 -8.82 8.41
N ASP A 56 7.70 -9.23 9.42
CA ASP A 56 6.46 -9.97 9.24
C ASP A 56 5.34 -9.06 8.71
N ASP A 57 5.20 -7.86 9.28
CA ASP A 57 4.22 -6.87 8.80
C ASP A 57 4.51 -6.43 7.36
N LEU A 58 5.79 -6.22 7.03
CA LEU A 58 6.18 -5.89 5.66
C LEU A 58 5.90 -7.05 4.72
N ARG A 59 6.15 -8.30 5.14
CA ARG A 59 5.79 -9.48 4.33
C ARG A 59 4.29 -9.52 4.07
N ASP A 60 3.49 -9.30 5.10
CA ASP A 60 2.03 -9.30 5.01
C ASP A 60 1.51 -8.17 4.13
N ALA A 61 2.09 -6.98 4.19
CA ALA A 61 1.71 -5.88 3.31
C ALA A 61 2.11 -6.15 1.85
N LEU A 62 3.33 -6.64 1.63
CA LEU A 62 3.91 -6.89 0.31
C LEU A 62 3.15 -7.96 -0.49
N GLN A 63 2.43 -8.87 0.16
CA GLN A 63 1.55 -9.83 -0.53
C GLN A 63 0.48 -9.12 -1.38
N TYR A 64 0.10 -7.89 -1.03
CA TYR A 64 -0.93 -7.11 -1.72
C TYR A 64 -0.37 -6.06 -2.69
N LEU A 65 0.97 -6.02 -2.85
CA LEU A 65 1.63 -5.18 -3.84
C LEU A 65 1.28 -5.63 -5.26
N ASN A 66 0.84 -4.71 -6.11
CA ASN A 66 0.77 -4.92 -7.54
C ASN A 66 2.06 -4.39 -8.18
N PRO A 67 2.96 -5.26 -8.67
CA PRO A 67 4.22 -4.83 -9.29
C PRO A 67 4.02 -4.02 -10.59
N ASP A 68 2.86 -4.14 -11.23
CA ASP A 68 2.50 -3.44 -12.47
C ASP A 68 1.83 -2.07 -12.20
N THR A 69 1.67 -1.69 -10.93
CA THR A 69 1.04 -0.41 -10.59
C THR A 69 1.90 0.76 -11.08
N PRO A 70 1.32 1.74 -11.79
CA PRO A 70 2.06 2.91 -12.29
C PRO A 70 2.56 3.82 -11.16
N TYR A 71 2.09 3.61 -9.93
CA TYR A 71 2.47 4.39 -8.75
C TYR A 71 3.72 3.84 -8.05
N LEU A 72 4.23 2.67 -8.45
CA LEU A 72 5.46 2.10 -7.91
C LEU A 72 6.68 2.71 -8.61
N THR A 73 7.48 3.47 -7.87
CA THR A 73 8.70 4.07 -8.42
C THR A 73 9.81 3.02 -8.58
N LYS A 74 10.73 3.26 -9.54
CA LYS A 74 11.89 2.38 -9.77
C LYS A 74 12.78 2.25 -8.53
N GLU A 75 12.95 3.34 -7.80
CA GLU A 75 13.72 3.38 -6.56
C GLU A 75 13.08 2.51 -5.49
N LEU A 76 11.77 2.68 -5.27
CA LEU A 76 11.04 1.88 -4.28
C LEU A 76 11.03 0.39 -4.65
N SER A 77 10.87 0.06 -5.93
CA SER A 77 10.97 -1.33 -6.41
C SER A 77 12.34 -1.96 -6.15
N ARG A 78 13.43 -1.20 -6.27
CA ARG A 78 14.77 -1.68 -5.90
C ARG A 78 14.88 -1.88 -4.39
N THR A 79 14.45 -0.91 -3.59
CA THR A 79 14.49 -1.00 -2.14
C THR A 79 13.71 -2.21 -1.63
N ILE A 80 12.53 -2.48 -2.17
CA ILE A 80 11.72 -3.67 -1.80
C ILE A 80 12.47 -4.97 -2.11
N LYS A 81 13.17 -5.04 -3.26
CA LYS A 81 13.97 -6.22 -3.63
C LYS A 81 15.21 -6.41 -2.77
N ASP A 82 15.83 -5.30 -2.34
CA ASP A 82 17.02 -5.31 -1.49
C ASP A 82 16.67 -5.52 -0.01
N PHE A 83 15.39 -5.39 0.37
CA PHE A 83 14.92 -5.61 1.73
C PHE A 83 14.93 -7.11 2.05
N PRO A 84 15.40 -7.54 3.23
CA PRO A 84 15.52 -8.94 3.60
C PRO A 84 14.16 -9.58 3.97
N VAL A 85 13.19 -9.53 3.04
CA VAL A 85 11.85 -10.10 3.20
C VAL A 85 11.49 -10.86 1.92
N ASP A 86 11.29 -12.17 2.06
CA ASP A 86 10.66 -12.99 1.03
C ASP A 86 9.15 -12.84 1.11
N PHE A 87 8.50 -12.58 -0.04
CA PHE A 87 7.05 -12.47 -0.16
C PHE A 87 6.56 -13.01 -1.50
N GLU A 88 5.33 -13.51 -1.54
CA GLU A 88 4.62 -13.88 -2.76
C GLU A 88 3.43 -12.94 -2.95
N VAL A 89 3.29 -12.38 -4.14
CA VAL A 89 2.14 -11.54 -4.49
C VAL A 89 0.90 -12.40 -4.60
N ASN A 90 -0.15 -12.02 -3.88
CA ASN A 90 -1.46 -12.63 -3.99
C ASN A 90 -2.06 -12.36 -5.38
N LYS A 91 -2.12 -13.41 -6.20
CA LYS A 91 -2.58 -13.33 -7.60
C LYS A 91 -4.00 -12.80 -7.73
N GLN A 92 -4.91 -13.22 -6.85
CA GLN A 92 -6.30 -12.76 -6.87
C GLN A 92 -6.40 -11.27 -6.53
N HIS A 93 -5.62 -10.79 -5.55
CA HIS A 93 -5.56 -9.37 -5.25
C HIS A 93 -4.96 -8.58 -6.42
N LYS A 94 -3.89 -9.09 -7.03
CA LYS A 94 -3.27 -8.48 -8.21
C LYS A 94 -4.29 -8.30 -9.35
N GLU A 95 -5.05 -9.34 -9.70
CA GLU A 95 -6.07 -9.27 -10.75
C GLU A 95 -7.13 -8.19 -10.46
N LEU A 96 -7.59 -8.08 -9.21
CA LEU A 96 -8.54 -7.05 -8.82
C LEU A 96 -7.95 -5.65 -8.91
N THR A 97 -6.70 -5.45 -8.47
CA THR A 97 -6.02 -4.15 -8.60
C THR A 97 -5.74 -3.79 -10.06
N ASP A 98 -5.43 -4.76 -10.93
CA ASP A 98 -5.31 -4.54 -12.38
C ASP A 98 -6.64 -4.05 -12.98
N ASN A 99 -7.76 -4.61 -12.55
CA ASN A 99 -9.09 -4.15 -12.96
C ASN A 99 -9.39 -2.73 -12.44
N ILE A 100 -9.07 -2.45 -11.18
CA ILE A 100 -9.22 -1.10 -10.60
C ILE A 100 -8.39 -0.08 -11.40
N LEU A 101 -7.13 -0.41 -11.72
CA LEU A 101 -6.25 0.45 -12.51
C LEU A 101 -6.76 0.68 -13.94
N LYS A 102 -7.41 -0.32 -14.56
CA LYS A 102 -8.08 -0.17 -15.86
C LYS A 102 -9.31 0.73 -15.76
N SER A 103 -10.18 0.52 -14.76
CA SER A 103 -11.36 1.36 -14.52
C SER A 103 -11.00 2.81 -14.20
N LEU A 104 -9.85 3.06 -13.54
CA LEU A 104 -9.34 4.41 -13.31
C LEU A 104 -8.96 5.16 -14.60
N LYS A 105 -8.56 4.44 -15.66
CA LYS A 105 -8.17 5.01 -16.96
C LYS A 105 -9.32 5.12 -17.96
N GLY A 106 -10.47 4.50 -17.68
CA GLY A 106 -11.58 4.37 -18.60
C GLY A 106 -12.94 4.52 -17.90
N ASP A 107 -13.87 3.62 -18.21
CA ASP A 107 -15.18 3.61 -17.58
C ASP A 107 -15.10 3.03 -16.15
N LYS A 108 -15.80 3.66 -15.21
CA LYS A 108 -15.79 3.32 -13.78
C LYS A 108 -16.69 2.12 -13.45
N ALA A 109 -17.26 1.47 -14.46
CA ALA A 109 -18.04 0.27 -14.29
C ALA A 109 -17.26 -0.77 -13.45
N TRP A 110 -17.92 -1.37 -12.45
CA TRP A 110 -17.39 -2.43 -11.59
C TRP A 110 -16.24 -2.06 -10.65
N MET A 111 -15.90 -0.76 -10.53
CA MET A 111 -14.82 -0.30 -9.65
C MET A 111 -15.14 -0.55 -8.18
N GLU A 112 -16.34 -0.21 -7.71
CA GLU A 112 -16.75 -0.40 -6.31
C GLU A 112 -16.73 -1.88 -5.92
N GLU A 113 -17.23 -2.75 -6.79
CA GLU A 113 -17.21 -4.20 -6.57
C GLU A 113 -15.76 -4.73 -6.50
N SER A 114 -14.89 -4.28 -7.39
CA SER A 114 -13.48 -4.68 -7.39
C SER A 114 -12.77 -4.23 -6.11
N VAL A 115 -13.05 -3.02 -5.63
CA VAL A 115 -12.52 -2.49 -4.36
C VAL A 115 -13.01 -3.33 -3.18
N LEU A 116 -14.30 -3.67 -3.12
CA LEU A 116 -14.87 -4.49 -2.05
C LEU A 116 -14.31 -5.93 -2.07
N ARG A 117 -14.15 -6.53 -3.25
CA ARG A 117 -13.54 -7.86 -3.39
C ARG A 117 -12.07 -7.83 -2.94
N ALA A 118 -11.32 -6.79 -3.29
CA ALA A 118 -9.92 -6.63 -2.88
C ALA A 118 -9.82 -6.47 -1.35
N ALA A 119 -10.72 -5.68 -0.75
CA ALA A 119 -10.84 -5.53 0.70
C ALA A 119 -11.18 -6.86 1.40
N ASN A 120 -12.03 -7.69 0.80
CA ASN A 120 -12.37 -9.00 1.35
C ASN A 120 -11.16 -9.96 1.33
N ILE A 121 -10.34 -9.95 0.27
CA ILE A 121 -9.12 -10.78 0.20
C ILE A 121 -8.15 -10.42 1.32
N ARG A 122 -7.95 -9.12 1.58
CA ARG A 122 -7.08 -8.65 2.66
C ARG A 122 -7.72 -8.68 4.05
N ARG A 123 -9.03 -8.96 4.13
CA ARG A 123 -9.84 -8.99 5.37
C ARG A 123 -9.97 -7.64 6.09
N PHE A 124 -9.69 -6.53 5.41
CA PHE A 124 -9.90 -5.18 5.91
C PHE A 124 -10.15 -4.18 4.78
N LEU A 125 -10.90 -3.12 5.06
CA LEU A 125 -11.13 -2.06 4.08
C LEU A 125 -9.93 -1.12 3.99
N GLY A 126 -9.41 -0.68 5.13
CA GLY A 126 -8.24 0.16 5.30
C GLY A 126 -8.00 0.45 6.77
#